data_AF-A0A679FXQ2-F1
#
_entry.id   AF-A0A679FXQ2-F1
#
_cell.length_a   1.000
_cell.length_b   1.000
_cell.length_c   1.000
_cell.angle_alpha   90.00
_cell.angle_beta   90.00
_cell.angle_gamma   90.00
#
_symmetry.space_group_name_H-M   'P 1'
#
loop_
_entity.id
_entity.type
_entity.pdbx_description
1 polymer ?
#
loop_
_entity_poly.entity_id
_entity_poly.type
_entity_poly.pdbx_seq_one_letter_code
_entity_poly.pdbx_strand_id
1 'polypeptide(L)'
;MKMVDAPVFKNIQENPSAALLNWYKSLGWDDEVQKLDPKKVLISEEEWLETCRMYNEFHGPSGGFFFMSYGPACDKTIPKGKVLLRHGWIISTDY
;
A
#
# COMPACT_ATOMS: atom_id res chain seq x y z
N MET A 1 -2.60 14.09 9.01
CA MET A 1 -1.75 13.23 8.13
C MET A 1 -0.56 12.77 8.96
N LYS A 2 -0.03 11.58 8.69
CA LYS A 2 1.08 10.97 9.45
C LYS A 2 2.06 10.29 8.50
N MET A 3 3.34 10.53 8.65
CA MET A 3 4.38 9.79 7.92
C MET A 3 4.90 8.66 8.80
N VAL A 4 5.03 7.46 8.24
CA VAL A 4 5.48 6.25 8.94
C VAL A 4 6.52 5.52 8.09
N ASP A 5 7.20 4.54 8.68
CA ASP A 5 8.08 3.65 7.93
C ASP A 5 7.26 2.72 7.03
N ALA A 6 7.74 2.52 5.80
CA ALA A 6 7.10 1.63 4.85
C ALA A 6 7.24 0.17 5.31
N PRO A 7 6.14 -0.59 5.45
CA PRO A 7 6.22 -2.01 5.64
C PRO A 7 6.70 -2.69 4.35
N VAL A 8 7.39 -3.81 4.51
CA VAL A 8 7.83 -4.62 3.37
C VAL A 8 6.63 -5.34 2.77
N PHE A 9 6.46 -5.29 1.44
CA PHE A 9 5.54 -6.17 0.74
C PHE A 9 6.05 -7.62 0.80
N LYS A 10 5.28 -8.51 1.42
CA LYS A 10 5.63 -9.94 1.57
C LYS A 10 4.65 -10.82 0.82
N ASN A 11 5.11 -11.99 0.39
CA ASN A 11 4.30 -13.07 -0.16
C ASN A 11 3.49 -12.69 -1.41
N ILE A 12 3.94 -11.71 -2.19
CA ILE A 12 3.27 -11.32 -3.45
C ILE A 12 3.17 -12.51 -4.39
N GLN A 13 4.24 -13.31 -4.51
CA GLN A 13 4.31 -14.48 -5.38
C GLN A 13 3.21 -15.53 -5.12
N GLU A 14 2.76 -15.65 -3.87
CA GLU A 14 1.79 -16.65 -3.45
C GLU A 14 0.36 -16.15 -3.67
N ASN A 15 0.07 -14.95 -3.20
CA ASN A 15 -1.24 -14.34 -3.35
C ASN A 15 -1.12 -12.80 -3.35
N PRO A 16 -1.22 -12.15 -4.52
CA PRO A 16 -1.00 -10.71 -4.65
C PRO A 16 -2.05 -9.89 -3.89
N SER A 17 -3.30 -10.34 -3.85
CA SER A 17 -4.37 -9.64 -3.15
C SER A 17 -4.22 -9.74 -1.63
N ALA A 18 -3.92 -10.94 -1.11
CA ALA A 18 -3.69 -11.12 0.33
C ALA A 18 -2.44 -10.36 0.80
N ALA A 19 -1.36 -10.37 0.01
CA ALA A 19 -0.16 -9.59 0.27
C ALA A 19 -0.46 -8.10 0.43
N LEU A 20 -1.26 -7.53 -0.48
CA LEU A 20 -1.65 -6.13 -0.44
C LEU A 20 -2.56 -5.79 0.75
N LEU A 21 -3.56 -6.64 1.04
CA LEU A 21 -4.44 -6.43 2.19
C LEU A 21 -3.68 -6.50 3.51
N ASN A 22 -2.76 -7.45 3.66
CA ASN A 22 -1.91 -7.57 4.84
C ASN A 22 -0.97 -6.35 4.99
N TRP A 23 -0.48 -5.81 3.88
CA TRP A 23 0.30 -4.58 3.89
C TRP A 23 -0.53 -3.39 4.40
N TYR A 24 -1.78 -3.23 3.95
CA TYR A 24 -2.67 -2.20 4.50
C TYR A 24 -2.98 -2.40 5.99
N LYS A 25 -3.23 -3.65 6.42
CA LYS A 25 -3.43 -3.97 7.84
C LYS A 25 -2.23 -3.58 8.69
N SER A 26 -1.01 -3.79 8.19
CA SER A 26 0.22 -3.37 8.89
C SER A 26 0.37 -1.84 9.03
N LEU A 27 -0.35 -1.07 8.21
CA LEU A 27 -0.45 0.39 8.30
C LEU A 27 -1.61 0.86 9.19
N GLY A 28 -2.33 -0.06 9.85
CA GLY A 28 -3.45 0.25 10.73
C GLY A 28 -4.81 0.33 10.05
N TRP A 29 -4.95 -0.19 8.82
CA TRP A 29 -6.28 -0.40 8.25
C TRP A 29 -6.98 -1.57 8.95
N ASP A 30 -8.24 -1.36 9.32
CA ASP A 30 -9.10 -2.33 9.96
C ASP A 30 -10.34 -2.53 9.08
N ASP A 31 -10.51 -3.75 8.56
CA ASP A 31 -11.58 -4.13 7.64
C ASP A 31 -12.95 -4.31 8.31
N GLU A 32 -13.00 -4.38 9.65
CA GLU A 32 -14.25 -4.47 10.40
C GLU A 32 -14.92 -3.10 10.56
N VAL A 33 -14.12 -2.03 10.60
CA VAL A 33 -14.62 -0.68 10.94
C VAL A 33 -14.33 0.38 9.88
N GLN A 34 -13.50 0.09 8.87
CA GLN A 34 -13.10 1.07 7.85
C GLN A 34 -13.20 0.53 6.41
N LYS A 35 -13.84 1.31 5.54
CA LYS A 35 -13.75 1.07 4.10
C LYS A 35 -12.35 1.42 3.60
N LEU A 36 -11.72 0.49 2.88
CA LEU A 36 -10.40 0.70 2.27
C LEU A 36 -10.45 1.84 1.23
N ASP A 37 -9.56 2.83 1.40
CA ASP A 37 -9.29 3.86 0.40
C ASP A 37 -7.77 3.95 0.16
N PRO A 38 -7.27 3.23 -0.87
CA PRO A 38 -5.84 3.20 -1.20
C PRO A 38 -5.24 4.59 -1.46
N LYS A 39 -6.04 5.57 -1.90
CA LYS A 39 -5.57 6.94 -2.23
C LYS A 39 -5.23 7.76 -0.99
N LYS A 40 -5.57 7.27 0.20
CA LYS A 40 -5.12 7.84 1.48
C LYS A 40 -3.72 7.38 1.87
N VAL A 41 -3.15 6.40 1.16
CA VAL A 41 -1.80 5.89 1.40
C VAL A 41 -0.92 6.29 0.24
N LEU A 42 0.16 7.01 0.54
CA LEU A 42 1.11 7.46 -0.47
C LEU A 42 2.49 6.90 -0.17
N ILE A 43 3.09 6.27 -1.18
CA ILE A 43 4.49 5.82 -1.17
C ILE A 43 5.32 6.65 -2.15
N SER A 44 6.63 6.45 -2.15
CA SER A 44 7.49 7.03 -3.18
C SER A 44 7.13 6.49 -4.58
N GLU A 45 7.29 7.33 -5.61
CA GLU A 45 7.12 6.89 -7.00
C GLU A 45 8.06 5.73 -7.37
N GLU A 46 9.29 5.76 -6.82
CA GLU A 46 10.28 4.71 -7.02
C GLU A 46 9.79 3.36 -6.48
N GLU A 47 9.35 3.30 -5.22
CA GLU A 47 8.83 2.05 -4.62
C GLU A 47 7.56 1.57 -5.32
N TRP A 48 6.72 2.50 -5.78
CA TRP A 48 5.51 2.16 -6.52
C TRP A 48 5.84 1.46 -7.84
N LEU A 49 6.81 1.99 -8.59
CA LEU A 49 7.28 1.38 -9.83
C LEU A 49 8.00 0.05 -9.58
N GLU A 50 8.83 -0.04 -8.54
CA GLU A 50 9.48 -1.29 -8.12
C GLU A 50 8.46 -2.36 -7.77
N THR A 51 7.42 -2.00 -7.01
CA THR A 51 6.36 -2.93 -6.62
C THR A 51 5.52 -3.35 -7.83
N CYS A 52 5.17 -2.44 -8.73
CA CYS A 52 4.54 -2.78 -10.02
C CYS A 52 5.36 -3.82 -10.81
N ARG A 53 6.69 -3.64 -10.88
CA ARG A 53 7.58 -4.58 -11.57
C ARG A 53 7.60 -5.95 -10.88
N MET A 54 7.67 -5.98 -9.55
CA MET A 54 7.62 -7.21 -8.78
C MET A 54 6.28 -7.96 -8.95
N TYR A 55 5.15 -7.26 -8.98
CA TYR A 55 3.86 -7.88 -9.29
C TYR A 55 3.82 -8.42 -10.72
N ASN A 56 4.40 -7.70 -11.69
CA ASN A 56 4.52 -8.16 -13.07
C ASN A 56 5.40 -9.41 -13.20
N GLU A 57 6.47 -9.48 -12.43
CA GLU A 57 7.39 -10.62 -12.41
C GLU A 57 6.70 -11.90 -11.95
N PHE A 58 5.89 -11.81 -10.88
CA PHE A 58 5.23 -12.99 -10.32
C PHE A 58 3.89 -13.36 -10.99
N HIS A 59 3.15 -12.38 -11.52
CA HIS A 59 1.76 -12.58 -11.98
C HIS A 59 1.52 -12.10 -13.42
N GLY A 60 2.58 -11.84 -14.18
CA GLY A 60 2.51 -11.27 -15.52
C GLY A 60 1.95 -9.82 -15.53
N PRO A 61 1.70 -9.24 -16.71
CA PRO A 61 1.26 -7.84 -16.84
C PRO A 61 0.00 -7.48 -16.02
N SER A 62 -0.89 -8.45 -15.80
CA SER A 62 -2.07 -8.31 -14.94
C SER A 62 -1.72 -7.99 -13.48
N GLY A 63 -0.57 -8.45 -12.98
CA GLY A 63 -0.10 -8.15 -11.63
C GLY A 63 0.15 -6.66 -11.43
N GLY A 64 0.87 -6.02 -12.36
CA GLY A 64 1.11 -4.59 -12.32
C GLY A 64 -0.21 -3.81 -12.40
N PHE A 65 -1.11 -4.18 -13.32
CA PHE A 65 -2.43 -3.55 -13.39
C PHE A 65 -3.25 -3.70 -12.10
N PHE A 66 -3.16 -4.86 -11.44
CA PHE A 66 -3.77 -5.07 -10.13
C PHE A 66 -3.22 -4.08 -9.10
N PHE A 67 -1.90 -3.97 -8.97
CA PHE A 67 -1.28 -3.05 -8.01
C PHE A 67 -1.57 -1.58 -8.36
N MET A 68 -1.57 -1.21 -9.63
CA MET A 68 -1.94 0.15 -10.06
C MET A 68 -3.38 0.52 -9.71
N SER A 69 -4.28 -0.47 -9.70
CA SER A 69 -5.72 -0.26 -9.47
C SER A 69 -6.09 -0.28 -8.00
N TYR A 70 -5.47 -1.17 -7.21
CA TYR A 70 -5.85 -1.45 -5.82
C TYR A 70 -4.77 -1.07 -4.81
N GLY A 71 -3.55 -0.81 -5.26
CA GLY A 71 -2.40 -0.42 -4.44
C GLY A 71 -2.42 1.06 -4.04
N PRO A 72 -1.47 1.48 -3.20
CA PRO A 72 -1.36 2.86 -2.75
C PRO A 72 -1.13 3.81 -3.92
N ALA A 73 -1.46 5.08 -3.70
CA ALA A 73 -1.03 6.15 -4.60
C ALA A 73 0.49 6.40 -4.43
N CYS A 74 1.09 7.11 -5.37
CA CYS A 74 2.48 7.55 -5.25
C CYS A 74 2.62 9.07 -5.39
N ASP A 75 3.67 9.62 -4.79
CA ASP A 75 4.05 11.02 -4.93
C ASP A 75 5.58 11.16 -4.85
N LYS A 76 6.13 11.99 -5.74
CA LYS A 76 7.59 12.20 -5.90
C LYS A 76 8.23 12.87 -4.68
N THR A 77 7.44 13.47 -3.82
CA THR A 77 7.90 14.13 -2.59
C THR A 77 8.04 13.17 -1.42
N ILE A 78 7.50 11.95 -1.52
CA ILE A 78 7.60 10.95 -0.46
C ILE A 78 8.97 10.27 -0.55
N PRO A 79 9.80 10.33 0.52
CA PRO A 79 11.07 9.63 0.54
C PRO A 79 10.87 8.11 0.46
N LYS A 80 11.82 7.40 -0.17
CA LYS A 80 11.86 5.94 -0.17
C LYS A 80 11.88 5.38 1.25
N GLY A 81 11.15 4.29 1.48
CA GLY A 81 11.02 3.66 2.80
C GLY A 81 10.05 4.41 3.73
N LYS A 82 9.31 5.40 3.23
CA LYS A 82 8.29 6.12 3.97
C LYS A 82 6.92 5.99 3.32
N VAL A 83 5.90 6.04 4.15
CA VAL A 83 4.50 6.07 3.74
C VAL A 83 3.85 7.30 4.37
N LEU A 84 3.16 8.10 3.57
CA LEU A 84 2.29 9.17 4.05
C LEU A 84 0.84 8.66 4.13
N LEU A 85 0.31 8.66 5.34
CA LEU A 85 -1.07 8.35 5.67
C LEU A 85 -1.88 9.64 5.76
N ARG A 86 -2.84 9.81 4.85
CA ARG A 86 -3.75 10.96 4.82
C ARG A 86 -4.80 10.86 5.94
N HIS A 87 -5.55 11.94 6.13
CA HIS A 87 -6.60 11.99 7.16
C HIS A 87 -7.62 10.86 7.01
N GLY A 88 -7.98 10.26 8.13
CA GLY A 88 -8.94 9.15 8.17
C GLY A 88 -8.41 7.85 7.57
N TRP A 89 -7.09 7.61 7.61
CA TRP A 89 -6.48 6.28 7.37
C TRP A 89 -6.40 5.45 8.66
N ILE A 90 -6.00 6.07 9.77
CA ILE A 90 -6.09 5.47 11.10
C ILE A 90 -7.19 6.25 11.82
N ILE A 91 -8.26 5.57 12.20
CA ILE A 91 -9.22 6.11 13.17
C ILE A 91 -8.56 5.89 14.52
N SER A 92 -8.09 6.96 15.17
CA SER A 92 -7.70 6.87 16.57
C SER A 92 -8.96 6.48 17.36
N THR A 93 -8.92 5.33 18.01
CA THR A 93 -9.84 4.96 19.08
C THR A 93 -9.29 5.53 20.39
N ASP A 94 -9.02 6.83 20.43
CA ASP A 94 -8.86 7.52 21.72
C ASP A 94 -10.26 7.97 22.15
N TYR A 95 -10.94 7.07 22.87
CA TYR A 95 -12.11 7.40 23.70
C TYR A 95 -11.66 7.47 25.16
#